data_AF-A0A9D2NVS1-F1
#
_entry.id   AF-A0A9D2NVS1-F1
#
_cell.length_a   1.000
_cell.length_b   1.000
_cell.length_c   1.000
_cell.angle_alpha   90.00
_cell.angle_beta   90.00
_cell.angle_gamma   90.00
#
_symmetry.space_group_name_H-M   'P 1'
#
loop_
_entity.id
_entity.type
_entity.pdbx_description
1 polymer ?
#
loop_
_entity_poly.entity_id
_entity_poly.type
_entity_poly.pdbx_seq_one_letter_code
_entity_poly.pdbx_strand_id
1 'polypeptide(L)'
;MAVLALKQVETQQDASILQARLQKETSEVKNPYKGKVIEFMVSEDMETIADLDYPARVRFEKWLPDHTDSAEYRHYLVSFDRIKQYSVSKEIHIAADGKPVRPNYENTILFLLYHPNPDIRAMFRKATKKHELAWDFTRAVPEKLKRQIFDILHYALENDTAFETRRKHLLGLRELYDFCADEKIDDIEQMELAQEQQFKGLDSERLKPCNRVGIISFCRKALFMQTEKINWNAHVWYMERFQIQPERLDAASPVSSISFTEVTHKKNRELLKKYIRYGLGITNLSVSVIRGEHSAIRNFLNDICQDENEDVCSVTPAQMDDYFKKQRQRSVQAETYNKNVMCIQHFFNFLKVRQYIERIPFDAECCLKKIIPRHLDRSVAQEAADEILEKLCCFPETIRIMYLHLWGVGLRISEVCTLKGNAYYIQGKEWFDGTKQDEKFGIGQNGEILSVQFGLYAAEDITAADGMAIPKDGLIEIA
;
A
#
# COMPACT_ATOMS: atom_id res chain seq x y z
N MET A 1 -2.27 70.18 7.63
CA MET A 1 -1.43 69.95 8.84
C MET A 1 -2.23 69.30 9.97
N ALA A 2 -3.37 69.86 10.42
CA ALA A 2 -4.16 69.27 11.51
C ALA A 2 -4.79 67.88 11.21
N VAL A 3 -5.25 67.63 9.97
CA VAL A 3 -5.85 66.34 9.57
C VAL A 3 -4.81 65.20 9.48
N LEU A 4 -3.55 65.52 9.14
CA LEU A 4 -2.45 64.55 9.14
C LEU A 4 -2.00 64.20 10.56
N ALA A 5 -1.98 65.17 11.47
CA ALA A 5 -1.66 64.96 12.87
C ALA A 5 -2.75 64.14 13.61
N LEU A 6 -4.03 64.39 13.33
CA LEU A 6 -5.14 63.61 13.89
C LEU A 6 -5.12 62.14 13.43
N LYS A 7 -4.91 61.89 12.14
CA LYS A 7 -4.73 60.52 11.62
C LYS A 7 -3.54 59.81 12.28
N GLN A 8 -2.40 60.49 12.44
CA GLN A 8 -1.21 59.92 13.09
C GLN A 8 -1.44 59.57 14.56
N VAL A 9 -2.21 60.37 15.29
CA VAL A 9 -2.55 60.10 16.70
C VAL A 9 -3.54 58.94 16.84
N GLU A 10 -4.58 58.86 15.99
CA GLU A 10 -5.52 57.72 15.98
C GLU A 10 -4.77 56.41 15.65
N THR A 11 -3.90 56.42 14.63
CA THR A 11 -3.15 55.21 14.23
C THR A 11 -2.16 54.75 15.32
N GLN A 12 -1.57 55.69 16.08
CA GLN A 12 -0.68 55.35 17.20
C GLN A 12 -1.44 54.80 18.42
N GLN A 13 -2.65 55.31 18.67
CA GLN A 13 -3.48 54.88 19.79
C GLN A 13 -4.03 53.47 19.54
N ASP A 14 -4.44 53.17 18.31
CA ASP A 14 -4.90 51.85 17.89
C ASP A 14 -3.77 50.80 17.93
N ALA A 15 -2.56 51.16 17.47
CA ALA A 15 -1.38 50.30 17.54
C ALA A 15 -0.98 49.94 18.98
N SER A 16 -1.11 50.89 19.92
CA SER A 16 -0.81 50.66 21.34
C SER A 16 -1.82 49.72 22.00
N ILE A 17 -3.11 49.84 21.65
CA ILE A 17 -4.18 48.95 22.12
C ILE A 17 -3.98 47.53 21.58
N LEU A 18 -3.66 47.40 20.29
CA LEU A 18 -3.38 46.11 19.66
C LEU A 18 -2.16 45.43 20.29
N GLN A 19 -1.08 46.18 20.51
CA GLN A 19 0.13 45.67 21.17
C GLN A 19 -0.16 45.13 22.58
N ALA A 20 -0.94 45.87 23.39
CA ALA A 20 -1.32 45.44 24.74
C ALA A 20 -2.18 44.15 24.72
N ARG A 21 -3.07 44.02 23.73
CA ARG A 21 -3.89 42.81 23.52
C ARG A 21 -3.02 41.60 23.17
N LEU A 22 -2.11 41.74 22.20
CA LEU A 22 -1.20 40.66 21.79
C LEU A 22 -0.21 40.26 22.90
N GLN A 23 0.26 41.21 23.71
CA GLN A 23 1.06 40.91 24.90
C GLN A 23 0.29 40.06 25.93
N LYS A 24 -1.01 40.33 26.09
CA LYS A 24 -1.89 39.53 26.96
C LYS A 24 -2.10 38.12 26.41
N GLU A 25 -2.36 37.97 25.11
CA GLU A 25 -2.56 36.66 24.47
C GLU A 25 -1.31 35.77 24.52
N THR A 26 -0.13 36.39 24.40
CA THR A 26 1.18 35.70 24.43
C THR A 26 1.78 35.61 25.84
N SER A 27 1.03 35.94 26.89
CA SER A 27 1.52 35.97 28.28
C SER A 27 2.03 34.59 28.76
N GLU A 28 1.29 33.53 28.42
CA GLU A 28 1.63 32.14 28.78
C GLU A 28 2.83 31.57 28.00
N VAL A 29 3.18 32.17 26.86
CA VAL A 29 4.36 31.78 26.07
C VAL A 29 5.61 32.40 26.69
N LYS A 30 6.31 31.61 27.51
CA LYS A 30 7.59 32.00 28.13
C LYS A 30 8.71 32.03 27.08
N ASN A 31 8.89 33.19 26.43
CA ASN A 31 9.94 33.39 25.44
C ASN A 31 10.47 34.83 25.46
N PRO A 32 11.79 35.06 25.66
CA PRO A 32 12.36 36.41 25.74
C PRO A 32 12.26 37.20 24.42
N TYR A 33 12.16 36.52 23.27
CA TYR A 33 12.15 37.17 21.96
C TYR A 33 10.74 37.45 21.40
N LYS A 34 9.69 37.29 22.20
CA LYS A 34 8.29 37.50 21.76
C LYS A 34 7.97 38.95 21.39
N GLY A 35 8.68 39.92 21.98
CA GLY A 35 8.45 41.35 21.74
C GLY A 35 8.55 41.74 20.27
N LYS A 36 9.54 41.19 19.54
CA LYS A 36 9.72 41.44 18.10
C LYS A 36 8.64 40.82 17.22
N VAL A 37 8.09 39.68 17.64
CA VAL A 37 6.96 39.07 16.92
C VAL A 37 5.72 39.94 17.05
N ILE A 38 5.48 40.50 18.25
CA ILE A 38 4.36 41.43 18.50
C ILE A 38 4.55 42.73 17.70
N GLU A 39 5.76 43.28 17.65
CA GLU A 39 6.07 44.46 16.84
C GLU A 39 5.76 44.22 15.35
N PHE A 40 6.14 43.06 14.81
CA PHE A 40 5.79 42.66 13.45
C PHE A 40 4.27 42.53 13.25
N MET A 41 3.56 41.86 14.15
CA MET A 41 2.10 41.72 14.07
C MET A 41 1.39 43.07 14.04
N VAL A 42 1.83 44.03 14.86
CA VAL A 42 1.27 45.40 14.86
C VAL A 42 1.57 46.12 13.54
N SER A 43 2.77 45.94 12.98
CA SER A 43 3.14 46.55 11.70
C SER A 43 2.35 46.03 10.49
N GLU A 44 1.84 44.79 10.59
CA GLU A 44 1.06 44.12 9.54
C GLU A 44 -0.45 44.12 9.84
N ASP A 45 -0.90 44.86 10.86
CA ASP A 45 -2.31 44.96 11.27
C ASP A 45 -2.96 43.61 11.61
N MET A 46 -2.20 42.70 12.23
CA MET A 46 -2.68 41.39 12.66
C MET A 46 -3.35 41.48 14.04
N GLU A 47 -4.64 41.19 14.12
CA GLU A 47 -5.46 41.40 15.31
C GLU A 47 -5.21 40.37 16.42
N THR A 48 -4.93 39.12 16.06
CA THR A 48 -4.87 37.98 16.97
C THR A 48 -3.68 37.06 16.68
N ILE A 49 -3.25 36.27 17.68
CA ILE A 49 -2.20 35.26 17.45
C ILE A 49 -2.62 34.14 16.46
N ALA A 50 -3.91 34.03 16.12
CA ALA A 50 -4.41 33.11 15.11
C ALA A 50 -4.04 33.55 13.68
N ASP A 51 -3.88 34.86 13.45
CA ASP A 51 -3.52 35.44 12.14
C ASP A 51 -2.08 35.10 11.71
N LEU A 52 -1.25 34.62 12.64
CA LEU A 52 0.08 34.11 12.32
C LEU A 52 -0.04 32.84 11.48
N ASP A 53 0.39 32.89 10.23
CA ASP A 53 0.44 31.75 9.32
C ASP A 53 1.84 31.56 8.71
N TYR A 54 1.99 30.59 7.81
CA TYR A 54 3.27 30.35 7.16
C TYR A 54 3.68 31.50 6.21
N PRO A 55 2.80 32.07 5.36
CA PRO A 55 3.09 33.31 4.64
C PRO A 55 3.60 34.45 5.52
N ALA A 56 2.97 34.72 6.66
CA ALA A 56 3.40 35.72 7.65
C ALA A 56 4.77 35.38 8.21
N ARG A 57 5.06 34.11 8.50
CA ARG A 57 6.40 33.65 8.91
C ARG A 57 7.47 34.00 7.87
N VAL A 58 7.18 33.85 6.58
CA VAL A 58 8.11 34.19 5.49
C VAL A 58 8.30 35.71 5.37
N ARG A 59 7.24 36.50 5.56
CA ARG A 59 7.34 37.98 5.61
C ARG A 59 8.14 38.44 6.83
N PHE A 60 7.90 37.84 7.98
CA PHE A 60 8.68 38.09 9.20
C PHE A 60 10.17 37.77 9.00
N GLU A 61 10.48 36.65 8.35
CA GLU A 61 11.87 36.28 8.02
C GLU A 61 12.56 37.31 7.12
N LYS A 62 11.82 37.94 6.19
CA LYS A 62 12.32 39.04 5.35
C LYS A 62 12.37 40.39 6.06
N TRP A 63 11.55 40.59 7.09
CA TRP A 63 11.47 41.82 7.88
C TRP A 63 12.58 41.94 8.92
N LEU A 64 13.05 40.81 9.47
CA LEU A 64 14.07 40.75 10.52
C LEU A 64 15.40 41.49 10.20
N PRO A 65 15.96 41.42 8.98
CA PRO A 65 17.22 42.09 8.66
C PRO A 65 17.22 43.60 8.84
N ASP A 66 16.09 44.25 8.58
CA ASP A 66 15.97 45.71 8.65
C ASP A 66 15.70 46.21 10.09
N HIS A 67 15.44 45.29 11.03
CA HIS A 67 14.92 45.63 12.36
C HIS A 67 15.70 44.99 13.52
N THR A 68 16.74 44.16 13.28
CA THR A 68 17.53 43.47 14.32
C THR A 68 18.92 43.00 13.84
N ASP A 69 19.88 42.88 14.78
CA ASP A 69 21.22 42.34 14.56
C ASP A 69 21.23 40.81 14.28
N SER A 70 22.07 40.41 13.30
CA SER A 70 22.06 39.11 12.62
C SER A 70 22.27 37.85 13.49
N ALA A 71 22.96 37.96 14.63
CA ALA A 71 23.38 36.80 15.42
C ALA A 71 22.20 36.00 16.04
N GLU A 72 21.00 36.59 16.14
CA GLU A 72 19.87 36.02 16.87
C GLU A 72 18.63 35.68 16.01
N TYR A 73 18.69 35.80 14.68
CA TYR A 73 17.52 35.56 13.79
C TYR A 73 16.82 34.23 14.04
N ARG A 74 17.60 33.19 14.34
CA ARG A 74 17.07 31.86 14.68
C ARG A 74 16.15 31.91 15.90
N HIS A 75 16.48 32.70 16.91
CA HIS A 75 15.70 32.81 18.13
C HIS A 75 14.36 33.53 17.89
N TYR A 76 14.34 34.58 17.06
CA TYR A 76 13.10 35.25 16.66
C TYR A 76 12.17 34.32 15.86
N LEU A 77 12.71 33.57 14.88
CA LEU A 77 11.91 32.61 14.10
C LEU A 77 11.36 31.46 14.97
N VAL A 78 12.14 30.96 15.92
CA VAL A 78 11.66 29.96 16.90
C VAL A 78 10.56 30.55 17.79
N SER A 79 10.62 31.84 18.07
CA SER A 79 9.63 32.53 18.90
C SER A 79 8.32 32.71 18.17
N PHE A 80 8.38 33.11 16.89
CA PHE A 80 7.23 33.12 15.99
C PHE A 80 6.57 31.73 15.95
N ASP A 81 7.36 30.70 15.67
CA ASP A 81 6.87 29.31 15.58
C ASP A 81 6.18 28.87 16.89
N ARG A 82 6.74 29.23 18.06
CA ARG A 82 6.17 28.88 19.38
C ARG A 82 4.86 29.59 19.66
N ILE A 83 4.72 30.86 19.29
CA ILE A 83 3.47 31.61 19.51
C ILE A 83 2.34 30.99 18.67
N LYS A 84 2.59 30.71 17.39
CA LYS A 84 1.58 30.03 16.55
C LYS A 84 1.26 28.62 17.04
N GLN A 85 2.26 27.84 17.45
CA GLN A 85 2.05 26.52 18.04
C GLN A 85 1.17 26.57 19.30
N TYR A 86 1.33 27.61 20.12
CA TYR A 86 0.49 27.83 21.29
C TYR A 86 -0.95 28.18 20.88
N SER A 87 -1.16 29.06 19.88
CA SER A 87 -2.49 29.34 19.33
C SER A 87 -3.18 28.05 18.87
N VAL A 88 -2.52 27.26 18.02
CA VAL A 88 -3.06 26.00 17.48
C VAL A 88 -3.34 24.99 18.59
N SER A 89 -2.55 24.98 19.67
CA SER A 89 -2.78 24.05 20.79
C SER A 89 -4.08 24.30 21.55
N LYS A 90 -4.67 25.49 21.44
CA LYS A 90 -5.97 25.82 22.04
C LYS A 90 -7.16 25.28 21.24
N GLU A 91 -6.93 24.96 19.96
CA GLU A 91 -7.96 24.58 18.99
C GLU A 91 -7.95 23.05 18.72
N ILE A 92 -7.29 22.25 19.56
CA ILE A 92 -7.19 20.80 19.35
C ILE A 92 -8.54 20.14 19.62
N HIS A 93 -9.10 19.52 18.58
CA HIS A 93 -10.26 18.64 18.70
C HIS A 93 -9.80 17.18 18.84
N ILE A 94 -10.31 16.49 19.85
CA ILE A 94 -10.01 15.08 20.14
C ILE A 94 -11.26 14.25 19.82
N ALA A 95 -11.10 13.18 19.05
CA ALA A 95 -12.15 12.24 18.71
C ALA A 95 -12.49 11.31 19.89
N ALA A 96 -13.62 10.59 19.78
CA ALA A 96 -14.08 9.66 20.81
C ALA A 96 -13.09 8.50 21.11
N ASP A 97 -12.19 8.20 20.18
CA ASP A 97 -11.12 7.19 20.33
C ASP A 97 -9.85 7.76 21.02
N GLY A 98 -9.89 9.01 21.47
CA GLY A 98 -8.79 9.69 22.14
C GLY A 98 -7.71 10.24 21.19
N LYS A 99 -7.87 10.13 19.87
CA LYS A 99 -6.91 10.66 18.89
C LYS A 99 -7.30 12.08 18.44
N PRO A 100 -6.32 12.95 18.15
CA PRO A 100 -6.61 14.24 17.54
C PRO A 100 -7.30 14.06 16.18
N VAL A 101 -8.41 14.77 15.96
CA VAL A 101 -9.11 14.77 14.67
C VAL A 101 -8.20 15.40 13.61
N ARG A 102 -8.22 14.85 12.39
CA ARG A 102 -7.51 15.45 11.25
C ARG A 102 -8.01 16.88 11.02
N PRO A 103 -7.12 17.84 10.70
CA PRO A 103 -7.58 19.16 10.30
C PRO A 103 -8.51 19.06 9.08
N ASN A 104 -9.47 19.97 8.99
CA ASN A 104 -10.27 20.10 7.77
C ASN A 104 -9.36 20.55 6.64
N TYR A 105 -9.64 20.04 5.44
CA TYR A 105 -8.94 20.49 4.25
C TYR A 105 -9.33 21.95 3.93
N GLU A 106 -8.32 22.79 3.73
CA GLU A 106 -8.45 24.18 3.34
C GLU A 106 -7.47 24.51 2.21
N ASN A 107 -7.82 25.49 1.38
CA ASN A 107 -6.98 25.98 0.29
C ASN A 107 -5.89 26.95 0.80
N THR A 108 -5.12 26.49 1.77
CA THR A 108 -4.10 27.27 2.48
C THR A 108 -2.77 26.50 2.52
N ILE A 109 -1.70 27.15 2.98
CA ILE A 109 -0.42 26.49 3.15
C ILE A 109 -0.42 25.73 4.48
N LEU A 110 -0.34 24.40 4.41
CA LEU A 110 -0.20 23.55 5.59
C LEU A 110 1.27 23.45 5.98
N PHE A 111 1.62 24.04 7.12
CA PHE A 111 2.96 23.90 7.70
C PHE A 111 2.96 22.83 8.79
N LEU A 112 3.74 21.75 8.62
CA LEU A 112 3.68 20.60 9.55
C LEU A 112 4.06 20.95 11.00
N LEU A 113 4.84 22.01 11.24
CA LEU A 113 5.14 22.49 12.60
C LEU A 113 3.95 23.21 13.26
N TYR A 114 2.94 23.61 12.49
CA TYR A 114 1.68 24.22 12.96
C TYR A 114 0.51 23.23 12.88
N HIS A 115 0.80 21.94 12.66
CA HIS A 115 -0.25 20.91 12.62
C HIS A 115 -0.98 20.81 13.97
N PRO A 116 -2.32 20.64 14.04
CA PRO A 116 -3.07 20.56 15.30
C PRO A 116 -2.65 19.41 16.22
N ASN A 117 -2.34 18.24 15.65
CA ASN A 117 -1.83 17.09 16.40
C ASN A 117 -0.41 17.37 16.97
N PRO A 118 -0.22 17.33 18.31
CA PRO A 118 1.07 17.57 18.96
C PRO A 118 2.15 16.55 18.60
N ASP A 119 1.77 15.29 18.34
CA ASP A 119 2.71 14.22 17.99
C ASP A 119 3.34 14.50 16.64
N ILE A 120 2.53 14.90 15.65
CA ILE A 120 3.01 15.30 14.32
C ILE A 120 3.99 16.48 14.43
N ARG A 121 3.67 17.51 15.24
CA ARG A 121 4.61 18.61 15.48
C ARG A 121 5.93 18.12 16.08
N ALA A 122 5.85 17.20 17.05
CA ALA A 122 7.02 16.65 17.73
C ALA A 122 7.95 15.91 16.76
N MET A 123 7.40 15.20 15.77
CA MET A 123 8.18 14.48 14.74
C MET A 123 9.15 15.39 13.97
N PHE A 124 8.77 16.65 13.74
CA PHE A 124 9.55 17.57 12.91
C PHE A 124 10.32 18.66 13.68
N ARG A 125 10.30 18.66 15.03
CA ARG A 125 10.98 19.67 15.84
C ARG A 125 12.47 19.83 15.52
N LYS A 126 13.15 18.73 15.19
CA LYS A 126 14.59 18.69 14.89
C LYS A 126 14.91 18.81 13.39
N ALA A 127 13.91 19.06 12.54
CA ALA A 127 14.13 19.18 11.09
C ALA A 127 15.06 20.37 10.79
N THR A 128 16.11 20.11 10.00
CA THR A 128 17.10 21.12 9.61
C THR A 128 16.55 22.06 8.54
N LYS A 129 15.78 21.53 7.59
CA LYS A 129 15.17 22.29 6.48
C LYS A 129 13.69 22.54 6.74
N LYS A 130 13.39 23.56 7.55
CA LYS A 130 12.00 23.87 7.93
C LYS A 130 11.11 24.21 6.75
N HIS A 131 11.59 24.90 5.72
CA HIS A 131 10.79 25.25 4.54
C HIS A 131 10.25 24.02 3.77
N GLU A 132 10.93 22.87 3.85
CA GLU A 132 10.46 21.61 3.25
C GLU A 132 9.24 21.01 4.00
N LEU A 133 8.82 21.59 5.11
CA LEU A 133 7.65 21.18 5.87
C LEU A 133 6.38 21.94 5.49
N ALA A 134 6.48 22.94 4.61
CA ALA A 134 5.33 23.68 4.10
C ALA A 134 4.77 22.98 2.85
N TRP A 135 3.47 22.70 2.86
CA TRP A 135 2.71 22.12 1.77
C TRP A 135 1.74 23.16 1.23
N ASP A 136 1.96 23.56 -0.02
CA ASP A 136 1.20 24.64 -0.64
C ASP A 136 0.00 24.10 -1.42
N PHE A 137 -1.20 24.23 -0.83
CA PHE A 137 -2.47 23.89 -1.48
C PHE A 137 -3.16 25.11 -2.13
N THR A 138 -2.50 26.27 -2.18
CA THR A 138 -3.01 27.46 -2.88
C THR A 138 -2.75 27.41 -4.40
N ARG A 139 -1.92 26.45 -4.85
CA ARG A 139 -1.57 26.23 -6.25
C ARG A 139 -2.81 26.08 -7.13
N ALA A 140 -2.73 26.61 -8.35
CA ALA A 140 -3.76 26.51 -9.38
C ALA A 140 -3.80 25.11 -10.02
N VAL A 141 -4.15 24.10 -9.23
CA VAL A 141 -4.28 22.69 -9.63
C VAL A 141 -5.67 22.17 -9.27
N PRO A 142 -6.15 21.07 -9.90
CA PRO A 142 -7.47 20.51 -9.62
C PRO A 142 -7.71 20.26 -8.13
N GLU A 143 -8.91 20.63 -7.64
CA GLU A 143 -9.32 20.47 -6.24
C GLU A 143 -9.21 19.02 -5.76
N LYS A 144 -9.56 18.08 -6.63
CA LYS A 144 -9.49 16.64 -6.36
C LYS A 144 -8.07 16.20 -6.04
N LEU A 145 -7.08 16.62 -6.84
CA LEU A 145 -5.66 16.32 -6.60
C LEU A 145 -5.22 16.86 -5.24
N LYS A 146 -5.54 18.11 -4.90
CA LYS A 146 -5.12 18.72 -3.63
C LYS A 146 -5.66 17.94 -2.43
N ARG A 147 -6.93 17.54 -2.47
CA ARG A 147 -7.55 16.70 -1.43
C ARG A 147 -6.88 15.34 -1.33
N GLN A 148 -6.61 14.70 -2.46
CA GLN A 148 -5.86 13.43 -2.47
C GLN A 148 -4.47 13.58 -1.86
N ILE A 149 -3.71 14.61 -2.22
CA ILE A 149 -2.38 14.88 -1.64
C ILE A 149 -2.49 15.12 -0.12
N PHE A 150 -3.50 15.87 0.32
CA PHE A 150 -3.77 16.10 1.73
C PHE A 150 -4.07 14.79 2.49
N ASP A 151 -4.91 13.93 1.93
CA ASP A 151 -5.26 12.64 2.54
C ASP A 151 -4.06 11.68 2.57
N ILE A 152 -3.26 11.64 1.50
CA ILE A 152 -2.03 10.81 1.46
C ILE A 152 -1.00 11.33 2.49
N LEU A 153 -0.86 12.65 2.60
CA LEU A 153 0.04 13.28 3.57
C LEU A 153 -0.30 12.84 5.00
N HIS A 154 -1.57 12.95 5.40
CA HIS A 154 -2.00 12.55 6.73
C HIS A 154 -1.87 11.03 6.95
N TYR A 155 -2.18 10.22 5.94
CA TYR A 155 -1.96 8.79 6.00
C TYR A 155 -0.50 8.43 6.27
N ALA A 156 0.45 9.08 5.59
CA ALA A 156 1.88 8.87 5.81
C ALA A 156 2.30 9.28 7.24
N LEU A 157 1.79 10.41 7.73
CA LEU A 157 2.09 10.91 9.08
C LEU A 157 1.57 9.96 10.18
N GLU A 158 0.43 9.30 9.94
CA GLU A 158 -0.23 8.42 10.91
C GLU A 158 0.29 6.97 10.87
N ASN A 159 0.62 6.45 9.69
CA ASN A 159 0.92 5.03 9.50
C ASN A 159 2.42 4.72 9.36
N ASP A 160 3.26 5.69 8.97
CA ASP A 160 4.69 5.43 8.88
C ASP A 160 5.34 5.43 10.27
N THR A 161 5.78 4.25 10.72
CA THR A 161 6.43 4.08 12.03
C THR A 161 7.88 4.56 12.02
N ALA A 162 8.63 4.26 10.94
CA ALA A 162 10.04 4.60 10.81
C ALA A 162 10.25 5.99 10.18
N PHE A 163 11.16 6.78 10.76
CA PHE A 163 11.52 8.11 10.27
C PHE A 163 11.95 8.09 8.80
N GLU A 164 12.76 7.11 8.39
CA GLU A 164 13.25 7.06 7.01
C GLU A 164 12.18 6.67 5.99
N THR A 165 11.24 5.81 6.36
CA THR A 165 10.10 5.49 5.50
C THR A 165 9.24 6.73 5.29
N ARG A 166 8.91 7.43 6.39
CA ARG A 166 8.16 8.68 6.34
C ARG A 166 8.84 9.73 5.49
N ARG A 167 10.14 9.94 5.69
CA ARG A 167 10.92 10.89 4.90
C ARG A 167 10.85 10.58 3.41
N LYS A 168 11.00 9.31 3.02
CA LYS A 168 10.89 8.88 1.61
C LYS A 168 9.50 9.15 1.06
N HIS A 169 8.44 8.83 1.81
CA HIS A 169 7.07 9.08 1.37
C HIS A 169 6.76 10.57 1.22
N LEU A 170 7.18 11.42 2.18
CA LEU A 170 6.94 12.86 2.10
C LEU A 170 7.69 13.53 0.93
N LEU A 171 8.95 13.16 0.72
CA LEU A 171 9.73 13.67 -0.41
C LEU A 171 9.14 13.18 -1.75
N GLY A 172 8.78 11.90 -1.82
CA GLY A 172 8.19 11.32 -3.02
C GLY A 172 6.81 11.92 -3.32
N LEU A 173 5.98 12.15 -2.30
CA LEU A 173 4.66 12.76 -2.45
C LEU A 173 4.77 14.21 -2.96
N ARG A 174 5.79 14.95 -2.50
CA ARG A 174 6.05 16.30 -3.00
C ARG A 174 6.44 16.29 -4.48
N GLU A 175 7.36 15.40 -4.86
CA GLU A 175 7.78 15.23 -6.26
C GLU A 175 6.61 14.80 -7.15
N LEU A 176 5.76 13.88 -6.67
CA LEU A 176 4.54 13.47 -7.37
C LEU A 176 3.55 14.64 -7.50
N TYR A 177 3.42 15.46 -6.46
CA TYR A 177 2.53 16.63 -6.51
C TYR A 177 3.02 17.67 -7.54
N ASP A 178 4.32 17.93 -7.57
CA ASP A 178 4.95 18.80 -8.57
C ASP A 178 4.71 18.24 -9.99
N PHE A 179 4.98 16.96 -10.22
CA PHE A 179 4.75 16.30 -11.50
C PHE A 179 3.27 16.33 -11.93
N CYS A 180 2.34 16.02 -11.03
CA CYS A 180 0.91 16.06 -11.36
C CYS A 180 0.43 17.47 -11.70
N ALA A 181 1.00 18.50 -11.06
CA ALA A 181 0.70 19.88 -11.39
C ALA A 181 1.19 20.25 -12.81
N ASP A 182 2.41 19.83 -13.16
CA ASP A 182 3.03 20.13 -14.45
C ASP A 182 2.34 19.38 -15.61
N GLU A 183 2.05 18.09 -15.42
CA GLU A 183 1.38 17.22 -16.41
C GLU A 183 -0.16 17.34 -16.40
N LYS A 184 -0.72 18.25 -15.59
CA LYS A 184 -2.17 18.49 -15.44
C LYS A 184 -2.98 17.22 -15.11
N ILE A 185 -2.43 16.39 -14.23
CA ILE A 185 -3.08 15.19 -13.71
C ILE A 185 -4.02 15.61 -12.57
N ASP A 186 -5.29 15.20 -12.64
CA ASP A 186 -6.32 15.58 -11.67
C ASP A 186 -6.63 14.49 -10.63
N ASP A 187 -6.28 13.23 -10.92
CA ASP A 187 -6.57 12.06 -10.10
C ASP A 187 -5.41 11.04 -10.06
N ILE A 188 -4.82 10.84 -8.87
CA ILE A 188 -3.73 9.88 -8.64
C ILE A 188 -4.20 8.42 -8.77
N GLU A 189 -5.45 8.12 -8.41
CA GLU A 189 -6.03 6.77 -8.52
C GLU A 189 -6.28 6.36 -9.98
N GLN A 190 -6.34 7.34 -10.88
CA GLN A 190 -6.61 7.16 -12.32
C GLN A 190 -5.43 7.52 -13.22
N MET A 191 -4.22 7.71 -12.67
CA MET A 191 -3.02 7.89 -13.49
C MET A 191 -2.86 6.73 -14.49
N GLU A 192 -2.55 7.09 -15.74
CA GLU A 192 -2.35 6.15 -16.84
C GLU A 192 -0.93 5.58 -16.83
N LEU A 193 -0.74 4.41 -17.45
CA LEU A 193 0.57 3.73 -17.47
C LEU A 193 1.69 4.61 -18.02
N ALA A 194 1.41 5.39 -19.07
CA ALA A 194 2.39 6.30 -19.67
C ALA A 194 2.85 7.38 -18.68
N GLN A 195 1.91 7.97 -17.92
CA GLN A 195 2.21 8.96 -16.89
C GLN A 195 3.03 8.37 -15.75
N GLU A 196 2.73 7.13 -15.35
CA GLU A 196 3.55 6.43 -14.35
C GLU A 196 4.99 6.18 -14.84
N GLN A 197 5.14 5.80 -16.10
CA GLN A 197 6.47 5.55 -16.69
C GLN A 197 7.26 6.85 -16.81
N GLN A 198 6.62 7.94 -17.21
CA GLN A 198 7.22 9.28 -17.22
C GLN A 198 7.70 9.69 -15.83
N PHE A 199 6.84 9.57 -14.80
CA PHE A 199 7.22 9.88 -13.42
C PHE A 199 8.40 9.02 -12.93
N LYS A 200 8.38 7.71 -13.23
CA LYS A 200 9.46 6.79 -12.84
C LYS A 200 10.80 7.15 -13.53
N GLY A 201 10.74 7.70 -14.74
CA GLY A 201 11.89 8.08 -15.56
C GLY A 201 12.46 9.48 -15.30
N LEU A 202 11.84 10.29 -14.44
CA LEU A 202 12.33 11.65 -14.13
C LEU A 202 13.74 11.62 -13.52
N ASP A 203 14.62 12.52 -13.92
CA ASP A 203 15.88 12.75 -13.21
C ASP A 203 15.64 13.70 -12.03
N SER A 204 15.62 13.13 -10.82
CA SER A 204 15.43 13.87 -9.57
C SER A 204 16.62 13.69 -8.64
N GLU A 205 17.16 14.83 -8.19
CA GLU A 205 18.17 14.91 -7.13
C GLU A 205 17.57 14.65 -5.74
N ARG A 206 16.24 14.75 -5.59
CA ARG A 206 15.54 14.65 -4.29
C ARG A 206 15.27 13.21 -3.87
N LEU A 207 15.02 12.32 -4.84
CA LEU A 207 14.67 10.93 -4.58
C LEU A 207 15.47 9.97 -5.46
N LYS A 208 15.97 8.89 -4.86
CA LYS A 208 16.59 7.79 -5.61
C LYS A 208 15.53 7.11 -6.51
N PRO A 209 15.88 6.65 -7.73
CA PRO A 209 14.94 5.99 -8.64
C PRO A 209 14.16 4.84 -8.01
N CYS A 210 14.81 3.99 -7.20
CA CYS A 210 14.16 2.87 -6.52
C CYS A 210 13.02 3.29 -5.57
N ASN A 211 13.12 4.47 -4.96
CA ASN A 211 12.10 4.99 -4.06
C ASN A 211 10.92 5.60 -4.84
N ARG A 212 11.13 6.07 -6.08
CA ARG A 212 10.09 6.68 -6.91
C ARG A 212 9.09 5.64 -7.42
N VAL A 213 9.58 4.43 -7.73
CA VAL A 213 8.70 3.34 -8.20
C VAL A 213 7.63 2.99 -7.15
N GLY A 214 7.99 3.03 -5.87
CA GLY A 214 7.08 2.70 -4.77
C GLY A 214 6.06 3.78 -4.42
N ILE A 215 6.33 5.05 -4.75
CA ILE A 215 5.51 6.16 -4.22
C ILE A 215 4.10 6.17 -4.80
N ILE A 216 3.93 5.90 -6.10
CA ILE A 216 2.61 5.85 -6.74
C ILE A 216 1.77 4.74 -6.10
N SER A 217 2.38 3.57 -5.87
CA SER A 217 1.72 2.45 -5.21
C SER A 217 1.33 2.80 -3.76
N PHE A 218 2.21 3.48 -3.03
CA PHE A 218 1.90 3.97 -1.68
C PHE A 218 0.74 4.97 -1.69
N CYS A 219 0.77 5.96 -2.57
CA CYS A 219 -0.26 7.00 -2.68
C CYS A 219 -1.63 6.40 -3.01
N ARG A 220 -1.69 5.52 -4.02
CA ARG A 220 -2.92 4.81 -4.38
C ARG A 220 -3.42 3.92 -3.26
N LYS A 221 -2.52 3.20 -2.57
CA LYS A 221 -2.90 2.40 -1.39
C LYS A 221 -3.49 3.29 -0.30
N ALA A 222 -2.84 4.40 0.04
CA ALA A 222 -3.31 5.34 1.03
C ALA A 222 -4.72 5.86 0.72
N LEU A 223 -4.97 6.30 -0.52
CA LEU A 223 -6.31 6.76 -0.94
C LEU A 223 -7.33 5.63 -0.89
N PHE A 224 -6.96 4.46 -1.40
CA PHE A 224 -7.84 3.30 -1.44
C PHE A 224 -8.21 2.82 -0.03
N MET A 225 -7.32 2.89 0.96
CA MET A 225 -7.60 2.45 2.33
C MET A 225 -8.45 3.44 3.12
N GLN A 226 -8.39 4.74 2.79
CA GLN A 226 -9.04 5.80 3.57
C GLN A 226 -10.48 6.11 3.15
N THR A 227 -10.90 5.69 1.96
CA THR A 227 -12.26 5.96 1.49
C THR A 227 -13.31 5.21 2.36
N GLU A 228 -14.51 5.77 2.51
CA GLU A 228 -15.58 5.13 3.28
C GLU A 228 -16.14 3.91 2.53
N LYS A 229 -16.36 4.07 1.21
CA LYS A 229 -16.85 3.01 0.31
C LYS A 229 -15.75 2.57 -0.65
N ILE A 230 -15.82 1.32 -1.11
CA ILE A 230 -14.85 0.79 -2.07
C ILE A 230 -14.93 1.57 -3.38
N ASN A 231 -13.82 2.21 -3.76
CA ASN A 231 -13.71 2.90 -5.04
C ASN A 231 -13.40 1.90 -6.16
N TRP A 232 -14.44 1.33 -6.77
CA TRP A 232 -14.29 0.39 -7.88
C TRP A 232 -13.75 1.04 -9.17
N ASN A 233 -13.74 2.36 -9.26
CA ASN A 233 -13.22 3.07 -10.43
C ASN A 233 -11.69 3.23 -10.39
N ALA A 234 -11.05 3.02 -9.23
CA ALA A 234 -9.60 3.07 -9.09
C ALA A 234 -8.90 2.08 -10.04
N HIS A 235 -7.72 2.46 -10.55
CA HIS A 235 -6.94 1.59 -11.44
C HIS A 235 -6.23 0.44 -10.72
N VAL A 236 -6.10 0.51 -9.40
CA VAL A 236 -5.47 -0.54 -8.59
C VAL A 236 -6.35 -0.83 -7.38
N TRP A 237 -6.65 -2.11 -7.14
CA TRP A 237 -7.42 -2.55 -5.98
C TRP A 237 -6.52 -3.30 -5.00
N TYR A 238 -6.61 -2.97 -3.72
CA TYR A 238 -5.80 -3.57 -2.66
C TYR A 238 -6.61 -4.59 -1.88
N MET A 239 -6.12 -5.82 -1.82
CA MET A 239 -6.89 -6.98 -1.34
C MET A 239 -7.21 -6.87 0.17
N GLU A 240 -6.37 -6.18 0.94
CA GLU A 240 -6.51 -5.94 2.39
C GLU A 240 -7.85 -5.30 2.78
N ARG A 241 -8.50 -4.58 1.85
CA ARG A 241 -9.76 -3.89 2.12
C ARG A 241 -11.00 -4.77 1.90
N PHE A 242 -10.86 -5.90 1.21
CA PHE A 242 -11.99 -6.77 0.90
C PHE A 242 -12.15 -7.83 1.98
N GLN A 243 -13.38 -8.01 2.46
CA GLN A 243 -13.74 -9.10 3.36
C GLN A 243 -13.92 -10.38 2.56
N ILE A 244 -12.80 -11.01 2.22
CA ILE A 244 -12.78 -12.27 1.47
C ILE A 244 -12.70 -13.43 2.47
N GLN A 245 -13.46 -14.49 2.21
CA GLN A 245 -13.41 -15.73 2.98
C GLN A 245 -11.98 -16.29 3.05
N PRO A 246 -11.47 -16.69 4.23
CA PRO A 246 -10.10 -17.19 4.38
C PRO A 246 -9.75 -18.35 3.46
N GLU A 247 -10.71 -19.23 3.14
CA GLU A 247 -10.54 -20.41 2.28
C GLU A 247 -10.21 -20.04 0.82
N ARG A 248 -10.54 -18.80 0.43
CA ARG A 248 -10.24 -18.26 -0.90
C ARG A 248 -8.88 -17.55 -0.96
N LEU A 249 -8.19 -17.44 0.18
CA LEU A 249 -6.90 -16.77 0.32
C LEU A 249 -5.79 -17.79 0.54
N ASP A 250 -4.70 -17.61 -0.19
CA ASP A 250 -3.47 -18.36 0.03
C ASP A 250 -2.56 -17.54 0.95
N ALA A 251 -2.42 -17.97 2.20
CA ALA A 251 -1.57 -17.30 3.19
C ALA A 251 -0.07 -17.46 2.89
N ALA A 252 0.34 -18.51 2.17
CA ALA A 252 1.73 -18.70 1.75
C ALA A 252 2.10 -17.79 0.57
N SER A 253 1.13 -17.44 -0.28
CA SER A 253 1.32 -16.55 -1.43
C SER A 253 0.19 -15.52 -1.54
N PRO A 254 0.11 -14.54 -0.61
CA PRO A 254 -0.99 -13.59 -0.58
C PRO A 254 -0.97 -12.69 -1.81
N VAL A 255 -2.14 -12.50 -2.41
CA VAL A 255 -2.34 -11.47 -3.44
C VAL A 255 -2.55 -10.13 -2.72
N SER A 256 -1.60 -9.21 -2.83
CA SER A 256 -1.71 -7.89 -2.18
C SER A 256 -2.58 -6.90 -2.96
N SER A 257 -2.54 -6.96 -4.29
CA SER A 257 -3.26 -6.03 -5.17
C SER A 257 -3.52 -6.60 -6.56
N ILE A 258 -4.49 -5.99 -7.26
CA ILE A 258 -4.80 -6.22 -8.67
C ILE A 258 -4.73 -4.88 -9.40
N SER A 259 -3.86 -4.78 -10.41
CA SER A 259 -3.65 -3.57 -11.21
C SER A 259 -4.31 -3.70 -12.59
N PHE A 260 -5.04 -2.67 -13.00
CA PHE A 260 -5.69 -2.56 -14.30
C PHE A 260 -5.02 -1.49 -15.20
N THR A 261 -3.98 -0.82 -14.71
CA THR A 261 -3.31 0.28 -15.43
C THR A 261 -2.69 -0.18 -16.75
N GLU A 262 -2.30 -1.44 -16.83
CA GLU A 262 -1.64 -1.99 -18.02
C GLU A 262 -2.60 -2.24 -19.18
N VAL A 263 -3.92 -2.22 -18.96
CA VAL A 263 -4.91 -2.23 -20.05
C VAL A 263 -5.14 -0.79 -20.49
N THR A 264 -4.45 -0.32 -21.53
CA THR A 264 -4.51 1.09 -21.98
C THR A 264 -5.87 1.47 -22.54
N HIS A 265 -6.60 0.52 -23.13
CA HIS A 265 -7.92 0.76 -23.71
C HIS A 265 -8.99 0.94 -22.63
N LYS A 266 -9.53 2.15 -22.48
CA LYS A 266 -10.43 2.55 -21.36
C LYS A 266 -11.67 1.68 -21.21
N LYS A 267 -12.44 1.43 -22.28
CA LYS A 267 -13.66 0.60 -22.21
C LYS A 267 -13.35 -0.85 -21.79
N ASN A 268 -12.35 -1.46 -22.42
CA ASN A 268 -11.86 -2.80 -22.08
C ASN A 268 -11.39 -2.90 -20.63
N ARG A 269 -10.69 -1.88 -20.12
CA ARG A 269 -10.30 -1.80 -18.70
C ARG A 269 -11.52 -1.84 -17.79
N GLU A 270 -12.57 -1.08 -18.10
CA GLU A 270 -13.81 -1.08 -17.31
C GLU A 270 -14.55 -2.42 -17.37
N LEU A 271 -14.57 -3.10 -18.52
CA LEU A 271 -15.12 -4.44 -18.64
C LEU A 271 -14.33 -5.47 -17.83
N LEU A 272 -13.00 -5.39 -17.85
CA LEU A 272 -12.13 -6.23 -17.03
C LEU A 272 -12.35 -5.98 -15.54
N LYS A 273 -12.44 -4.72 -15.09
CA LYS A 273 -12.80 -4.38 -13.70
C LYS A 273 -14.13 -5.04 -13.31
N LYS A 274 -15.17 -4.90 -14.12
CA LYS A 274 -16.48 -5.53 -13.86
C LYS A 274 -16.38 -7.06 -13.75
N TYR A 275 -15.58 -7.70 -14.60
CA TYR A 275 -15.34 -9.14 -14.54
C TYR A 275 -14.62 -9.57 -13.26
N ILE A 276 -13.55 -8.88 -12.87
CA ILE A 276 -12.82 -9.20 -11.64
C ILE A 276 -13.67 -8.92 -10.40
N ARG A 277 -14.47 -7.86 -10.41
CA ARG A 277 -15.46 -7.60 -9.34
C ARG A 277 -16.47 -8.74 -9.21
N TYR A 278 -16.94 -9.29 -10.34
CA TYR A 278 -17.80 -10.47 -10.35
C TYR A 278 -17.09 -11.70 -9.76
N GLY A 279 -15.85 -11.95 -10.16
CA GLY A 279 -15.02 -13.03 -9.61
C GLY A 279 -14.83 -12.91 -8.08
N LEU A 280 -14.49 -11.71 -7.59
CA LEU A 280 -14.29 -11.47 -6.17
C LEU A 280 -15.59 -11.58 -5.36
N GLY A 281 -16.70 -11.04 -5.86
CA GLY A 281 -17.93 -10.90 -5.07
C GLY A 281 -18.91 -12.07 -5.15
N ILE A 282 -18.96 -12.81 -6.26
CA ILE A 282 -20.03 -13.80 -6.52
C ILE A 282 -19.49 -15.23 -6.62
N THR A 283 -18.27 -15.42 -7.11
CA THR A 283 -17.72 -16.76 -7.31
C THR A 283 -17.02 -17.30 -6.06
N ASN A 284 -16.88 -18.61 -5.98
CA ASN A 284 -16.10 -19.29 -4.94
C ASN A 284 -14.62 -19.50 -5.34
N LEU A 285 -14.16 -18.85 -6.42
CA LEU A 285 -12.78 -18.98 -6.90
C LEU A 285 -11.80 -18.36 -5.90
N SER A 286 -10.63 -18.97 -5.72
CA SER A 286 -9.57 -18.37 -4.92
C SER A 286 -9.02 -17.10 -5.57
N VAL A 287 -8.53 -16.17 -4.77
CA VAL A 287 -8.01 -14.88 -5.27
C VAL A 287 -6.79 -15.09 -6.18
N SER A 288 -6.00 -16.14 -5.94
CA SER A 288 -4.88 -16.52 -6.82
C SER A 288 -5.35 -16.92 -8.22
N VAL A 289 -6.44 -17.70 -8.32
CA VAL A 289 -7.05 -18.06 -9.62
C VAL A 289 -7.60 -16.83 -10.32
N ILE A 290 -8.30 -15.95 -9.60
CA ILE A 290 -8.82 -14.69 -10.15
C ILE A 290 -7.67 -13.81 -10.69
N ARG A 291 -6.55 -13.73 -9.96
CA ARG A 291 -5.35 -13.02 -10.42
C ARG A 291 -4.76 -13.65 -11.69
N GLY A 292 -4.80 -14.98 -11.79
CA GLY A 292 -4.42 -15.72 -13.00
C GLY A 292 -5.28 -15.36 -14.20
N GLU A 293 -6.61 -15.42 -14.04
CA GLU A 293 -7.55 -15.04 -15.10
C GLU A 293 -7.39 -13.57 -15.50
N HIS A 294 -7.29 -12.67 -14.52
CA HIS A 294 -7.00 -11.26 -14.74
C HIS A 294 -5.75 -11.07 -15.62
N SER A 295 -4.66 -11.77 -15.30
CA SER A 295 -3.40 -11.65 -16.05
C SER A 295 -3.53 -12.15 -17.49
N ALA A 296 -4.24 -13.28 -17.70
CA ALA A 296 -4.49 -13.82 -19.03
C ALA A 296 -5.35 -12.87 -19.88
N ILE A 297 -6.43 -12.33 -19.31
CA ILE A 297 -7.35 -11.43 -20.01
C ILE A 297 -6.65 -10.08 -20.29
N ARG A 298 -5.89 -9.54 -19.34
CA ARG A 298 -5.09 -8.33 -19.54
C ARG A 298 -4.14 -8.46 -20.73
N ASN A 299 -3.42 -9.58 -20.82
CA ASN A 299 -2.52 -9.84 -21.95
C ASN A 299 -3.30 -9.96 -23.27
N PHE A 300 -4.45 -10.64 -23.26
CA PHE A 300 -5.34 -10.72 -24.43
C PHE A 300 -5.83 -9.34 -24.89
N LEU A 301 -6.34 -8.51 -23.98
CA LEU A 301 -6.86 -7.18 -24.28
C LEU A 301 -5.78 -6.25 -24.84
N ASN A 302 -4.53 -6.43 -24.41
CA ASN A 302 -3.40 -5.69 -24.96
C ASN A 302 -2.92 -6.24 -26.31
N ASP A 303 -2.97 -7.55 -26.53
CA ASP A 303 -2.53 -8.19 -27.78
C ASP A 303 -3.52 -8.00 -28.93
N ILE A 304 -4.82 -7.85 -28.65
CA ILE A 304 -5.85 -7.71 -29.68
C ILE A 304 -5.91 -6.30 -30.31
N CYS A 305 -5.26 -5.31 -29.70
CA CYS A 305 -5.04 -3.95 -30.21
C CYS A 305 -6.23 -3.37 -30.99
N GLN A 306 -7.21 -2.82 -30.27
CA GLN A 306 -8.40 -2.21 -30.87
C GLN A 306 -8.29 -0.69 -30.93
N ASP A 307 -8.93 -0.08 -31.94
CA ASP A 307 -9.10 1.37 -32.02
C ASP A 307 -9.96 1.89 -30.86
N GLU A 308 -9.74 3.14 -30.43
CA GLU A 308 -10.41 3.72 -29.25
C GLU A 308 -11.95 3.76 -29.33
N ASN A 309 -12.49 3.73 -30.54
CA ASN A 309 -13.93 3.76 -30.78
C ASN A 309 -14.60 2.38 -30.60
N GLU A 310 -13.83 1.31 -30.79
CA GLU A 310 -14.27 -0.07 -30.63
C GLU A 310 -14.02 -0.56 -29.19
N ASP A 311 -14.43 -1.79 -28.88
CA ASP A 311 -14.07 -2.46 -27.64
C ASP A 311 -14.18 -3.98 -27.82
N VAL A 312 -13.80 -4.75 -26.81
CA VAL A 312 -13.73 -6.21 -26.90
C VAL A 312 -15.07 -6.85 -27.26
N CYS A 313 -16.20 -6.16 -27.07
CA CYS A 313 -17.52 -6.65 -27.42
C CYS A 313 -17.77 -6.63 -28.94
N SER A 314 -17.06 -5.80 -29.71
CA SER A 314 -17.18 -5.72 -31.18
C SER A 314 -16.21 -6.62 -31.94
N VAL A 315 -15.42 -7.44 -31.24
CA VAL A 315 -14.41 -8.31 -31.85
C VAL A 315 -15.07 -9.35 -32.77
N THR A 316 -14.55 -9.43 -34.00
CA THR A 316 -15.02 -10.36 -35.02
C THR A 316 -14.36 -11.75 -34.91
N PRO A 317 -14.99 -12.81 -35.45
CA PRO A 317 -14.37 -14.13 -35.51
C PRO A 317 -13.02 -14.15 -36.24
N ALA A 318 -12.88 -13.35 -37.30
CA ALA A 318 -11.63 -13.25 -38.05
C ALA A 318 -10.48 -12.66 -37.21
N GLN A 319 -10.77 -11.66 -36.37
CA GLN A 319 -9.79 -11.08 -35.44
C GLN A 319 -9.40 -12.09 -34.36
N MET A 320 -10.35 -12.85 -33.81
CA MET A 320 -10.05 -13.92 -32.84
C MET A 320 -9.19 -15.03 -33.45
N ASP A 321 -9.49 -15.43 -34.68
CA ASP A 321 -8.70 -16.44 -35.40
C ASP A 321 -7.26 -15.98 -35.63
N ASP A 322 -7.05 -14.71 -36.02
CA ASP A 322 -5.71 -14.14 -36.17
C ASP A 322 -4.97 -14.09 -34.83
N TYR A 323 -5.64 -13.65 -33.77
CA TYR A 323 -5.08 -13.66 -32.41
C TYR A 323 -4.63 -15.07 -32.01
N PHE A 324 -5.49 -16.09 -32.10
CA PHE A 324 -5.13 -17.45 -31.69
C PHE A 324 -4.06 -18.07 -32.61
N LYS A 325 -4.01 -17.73 -33.90
CA LYS A 325 -2.90 -18.11 -34.79
C LYS A 325 -1.56 -17.56 -34.28
N LYS A 326 -1.51 -16.27 -33.94
CA LYS A 326 -0.31 -15.63 -33.35
C LYS A 326 0.07 -16.27 -32.02
N GLN A 327 -0.89 -16.51 -31.12
CA GLN A 327 -0.62 -17.16 -29.83
C GLN A 327 -0.09 -18.59 -29.99
N ARG A 328 -0.55 -19.34 -31.00
CA ARG A 328 -0.05 -20.70 -31.26
C ARG A 328 1.41 -20.74 -31.67
N GLN A 329 1.91 -19.69 -32.32
CA GLN A 329 3.31 -19.54 -32.74
C GLN A 329 4.25 -19.22 -31.57
N ARG A 330 3.72 -18.71 -30.45
CA ARG A 330 4.53 -18.48 -29.24
C ARG A 330 4.94 -19.82 -28.63
N SER A 331 6.19 -19.94 -28.19
CA SER A 331 6.78 -21.13 -27.57
C SER A 331 6.28 -21.35 -26.13
N VAL A 332 4.97 -21.54 -25.96
CA VAL A 332 4.30 -21.76 -24.68
C VAL A 332 3.82 -23.20 -24.58
N GLN A 333 3.94 -23.80 -23.39
CA GLN A 333 3.44 -25.15 -23.10
C GLN A 333 1.94 -25.25 -23.41
N ALA A 334 1.51 -26.42 -23.91
CA ALA A 334 0.12 -26.64 -24.32
C ALA A 334 -0.87 -26.40 -23.16
N GLU A 335 -0.51 -26.82 -21.94
CA GLU A 335 -1.33 -26.61 -20.75
C GLU A 335 -1.55 -25.13 -20.43
N THR A 336 -0.48 -24.32 -20.42
CA THR A 336 -0.58 -22.87 -20.18
C THR A 336 -1.39 -22.18 -21.28
N TYR A 337 -1.18 -22.57 -22.54
CA TYR A 337 -1.97 -22.05 -23.65
C TYR A 337 -3.46 -22.35 -23.47
N ASN A 338 -3.82 -23.60 -23.16
CA ASN A 338 -5.20 -24.01 -22.95
C ASN A 338 -5.84 -23.27 -21.77
N LYS A 339 -5.10 -23.09 -20.66
CA LYS A 339 -5.56 -22.27 -19.52
C LYS A 339 -5.91 -20.84 -19.96
N ASN A 340 -5.08 -20.21 -20.79
CA ASN A 340 -5.34 -18.87 -21.29
C ASN A 340 -6.59 -18.83 -22.20
N VAL A 341 -6.77 -19.82 -23.08
CA VAL A 341 -7.98 -19.94 -23.93
C VAL A 341 -9.23 -20.02 -23.05
N MET A 342 -9.21 -20.84 -21.99
CA MET A 342 -10.34 -20.97 -21.07
C MET A 342 -10.60 -19.68 -20.28
N CYS A 343 -9.56 -18.96 -19.84
CA CYS A 343 -9.74 -17.66 -19.19
C CYS A 343 -10.46 -16.65 -20.11
N ILE A 344 -10.08 -16.61 -21.39
CA ILE A 344 -10.74 -15.77 -22.39
C ILE A 344 -12.19 -16.24 -22.57
N GLN A 345 -12.45 -17.54 -22.67
CA GLN A 345 -13.80 -18.09 -22.76
C GLN A 345 -14.67 -17.69 -21.55
N HIS A 346 -14.14 -17.76 -20.33
CA HIS A 346 -14.86 -17.35 -19.12
C HIS A 346 -15.23 -15.85 -19.15
N PHE A 347 -14.30 -15.00 -19.62
CA PHE A 347 -14.55 -13.58 -19.79
C PHE A 347 -15.67 -13.31 -20.81
N PHE A 348 -15.63 -13.94 -21.99
CA PHE A 348 -16.68 -13.79 -23.00
C PHE A 348 -18.02 -14.39 -22.54
N ASN A 349 -18.00 -15.48 -21.76
CA ASN A 349 -19.21 -16.01 -21.12
C ASN A 349 -19.82 -14.98 -20.17
N PHE A 350 -19.00 -14.30 -19.36
CA PHE A 350 -19.46 -13.20 -18.52
C PHE A 350 -20.07 -12.06 -19.36
N LEU A 351 -19.40 -11.65 -20.44
CA LEU A 351 -19.91 -10.60 -21.33
C LEU A 351 -21.28 -10.98 -21.92
N LYS A 352 -21.43 -12.23 -22.36
CA LYS A 352 -22.68 -12.77 -22.91
C LYS A 352 -23.80 -12.81 -21.87
N VAL A 353 -23.52 -13.34 -20.66
CA VAL A 353 -24.51 -13.41 -19.58
C VAL A 353 -24.97 -12.03 -19.12
N ARG A 354 -24.07 -11.04 -19.16
CA ARG A 354 -24.38 -9.63 -18.88
C ARG A 354 -24.97 -8.87 -20.08
N GLN A 355 -25.23 -9.55 -21.20
CA GLN A 355 -25.83 -8.99 -22.41
C GLN A 355 -25.01 -7.86 -23.07
N TYR A 356 -23.69 -7.84 -22.85
CA TYR A 356 -22.80 -6.94 -23.60
C TYR A 356 -22.55 -7.43 -25.03
N ILE A 357 -22.67 -8.74 -25.24
CA ILE A 357 -22.56 -9.39 -26.55
C ILE A 357 -23.70 -10.41 -26.71
N GLU A 358 -24.12 -10.66 -27.95
CA GLU A 358 -25.12 -11.68 -28.26
C GLU A 358 -24.50 -13.07 -28.42
N ARG A 359 -23.33 -13.13 -29.07
CA ARG A 359 -22.63 -14.38 -29.39
C ARG A 359 -21.13 -14.24 -29.14
N ILE A 360 -20.52 -15.34 -28.71
CA ILE A 360 -19.08 -15.44 -28.53
C ILE A 360 -18.42 -15.62 -29.91
N PRO A 361 -17.40 -14.81 -30.26
CA PRO A 361 -16.86 -14.76 -31.62
C PRO A 361 -15.89 -15.90 -31.96
N PHE A 362 -15.73 -16.90 -31.09
CA PHE A 362 -14.84 -18.04 -31.32
C PHE A 362 -15.37 -19.29 -30.63
N ASP A 363 -14.79 -20.44 -30.98
CA ASP A 363 -15.01 -21.71 -30.29
C ASP A 363 -13.74 -22.11 -29.54
N ALA A 364 -13.83 -22.19 -28.21
CA ALA A 364 -12.71 -22.55 -27.36
C ALA A 364 -12.20 -23.96 -27.66
N GLU A 365 -13.09 -24.93 -27.92
CA GLU A 365 -12.72 -26.34 -28.11
C GLU A 365 -11.82 -26.51 -29.33
N CYS A 366 -12.17 -25.85 -30.44
CA CYS A 366 -11.36 -25.80 -31.65
C CYS A 366 -9.98 -25.15 -31.45
N CYS A 367 -9.81 -24.31 -30.43
CA CYS A 367 -8.55 -23.64 -30.16
C CYS A 367 -7.59 -24.47 -29.32
N LEU A 368 -8.06 -25.42 -28.50
CA LEU A 368 -7.25 -26.15 -27.53
C LEU A 368 -6.17 -27.01 -28.21
N LYS A 369 -4.97 -26.99 -27.61
CA LYS A 369 -3.87 -27.90 -27.98
C LYS A 369 -4.06 -29.23 -27.26
N LYS A 370 -3.70 -30.33 -27.93
CA LYS A 370 -3.66 -31.65 -27.29
C LYS A 370 -2.61 -31.65 -26.18
N ILE A 371 -3.03 -31.99 -24.96
CA ILE A 371 -2.13 -32.23 -23.84
C ILE A 371 -1.91 -33.74 -23.76
N ILE A 372 -0.66 -34.18 -23.78
CA ILE A 372 -0.28 -35.56 -23.50
C ILE A 372 0.30 -35.53 -22.09
N PRO A 373 -0.41 -36.08 -21.08
CA PRO A 373 0.12 -36.15 -19.73
C PRO A 373 1.44 -36.92 -19.75
N ARG A 374 2.53 -36.25 -19.39
CA ARG A 374 3.84 -36.87 -19.23
C ARG A 374 4.20 -36.80 -17.76
N HIS A 375 4.20 -37.96 -17.11
CA HIS A 375 4.84 -38.06 -15.80
C HIS A 375 6.35 -37.92 -16.01
N LEU A 376 6.98 -37.07 -15.21
CA LEU A 376 8.41 -36.78 -15.36
C LEU A 376 9.28 -37.66 -14.46
N ASP A 377 8.66 -38.49 -13.59
CA ASP A 377 9.34 -39.38 -12.63
C ASP A 377 10.49 -38.68 -11.88
N ARG A 378 10.28 -37.41 -11.54
CA ARG A 378 11.29 -36.60 -10.84
C ARG A 378 11.15 -36.85 -9.34
N SER A 379 11.95 -37.76 -8.82
CA SER A 379 12.25 -37.86 -7.39
C SER A 379 13.70 -37.44 -7.15
N VAL A 380 13.98 -36.98 -5.93
CA VAL A 380 15.36 -36.82 -5.47
C VAL A 380 15.91 -38.22 -5.25
N ALA A 381 17.11 -38.51 -5.77
CA ALA A 381 17.77 -39.79 -5.56
C ALA A 381 18.07 -39.98 -4.07
N GLN A 382 18.00 -41.21 -3.57
CA GLN A 382 18.16 -41.50 -2.14
C GLN A 382 19.51 -40.99 -1.62
N GLU A 383 20.57 -41.15 -2.41
CA GLU A 383 21.91 -40.70 -2.05
C GLU A 383 21.99 -39.18 -1.83
N ALA A 384 21.25 -38.43 -2.66
CA ALA A 384 21.17 -36.98 -2.51
C ALA A 384 20.33 -36.58 -1.29
N ALA A 385 19.25 -37.30 -1.00
CA ALA A 385 18.46 -37.08 0.21
C ALA A 385 19.29 -37.39 1.47
N ASP A 386 20.05 -38.47 1.47
CA ASP A 386 20.94 -38.87 2.55
C ASP A 386 22.05 -37.83 2.77
N GLU A 387 22.65 -37.30 1.70
CA GLU A 387 23.64 -36.21 1.80
C GLU A 387 23.02 -34.93 2.39
N ILE A 388 21.79 -34.58 2.00
CA ILE A 388 21.08 -33.42 2.57
C ILE A 388 20.82 -33.65 4.06
N LEU A 389 20.40 -34.84 4.47
CA LEU A 389 20.20 -35.20 5.86
C LEU A 389 21.53 -35.17 6.64
N GLU A 390 22.62 -35.66 6.05
CA GLU A 390 23.97 -35.65 6.63
C GLU A 390 24.43 -34.20 6.93
N LYS A 391 24.12 -33.27 6.03
CA LYS A 391 24.52 -31.87 6.14
C LYS A 391 23.43 -30.99 6.75
N LEU A 392 22.30 -31.55 7.18
CA LEU A 392 21.15 -30.77 7.61
C LEU A 392 21.50 -29.86 8.78
N CYS A 393 22.35 -30.32 9.70
CA CYS A 393 22.83 -29.55 10.85
C CYS A 393 23.56 -28.25 10.47
N CYS A 394 24.11 -28.15 9.26
CA CYS A 394 24.77 -26.96 8.74
C CYS A 394 23.79 -25.87 8.25
N PHE A 395 22.50 -26.19 8.07
CA PHE A 395 21.50 -25.24 7.61
C PHE A 395 20.83 -24.48 8.78
N PRO A 396 20.29 -23.27 8.54
CA PRO A 396 19.51 -22.53 9.54
C PRO A 396 18.34 -23.36 10.06
N GLU A 397 18.06 -23.27 11.36
CA GLU A 397 17.04 -24.07 12.05
C GLU A 397 15.69 -24.12 11.33
N THR A 398 15.17 -22.97 10.93
CA THR A 398 13.89 -22.87 10.21
C THR A 398 13.88 -23.68 8.92
N ILE A 399 14.96 -23.64 8.14
CA ILE A 399 15.07 -24.37 6.87
C ILE A 399 15.18 -25.87 7.11
N ARG A 400 15.90 -26.29 8.16
CA ARG A 400 15.98 -27.71 8.57
C ARG A 400 14.60 -28.28 8.85
N ILE A 401 13.84 -27.57 9.69
CA ILE A 401 12.50 -27.99 10.09
C ILE A 401 11.57 -28.05 8.86
N MET A 402 11.59 -27.03 8.00
CA MET A 402 10.79 -27.04 6.77
C MET A 402 11.13 -28.23 5.87
N TYR A 403 12.41 -28.54 5.68
CA TYR A 403 12.84 -29.69 4.89
C TYR A 403 12.33 -31.00 5.49
N LEU A 404 12.43 -31.19 6.81
CA LEU A 404 11.95 -32.40 7.48
C LEU A 404 10.44 -32.60 7.32
N HIS A 405 9.63 -31.52 7.31
CA HIS A 405 8.20 -31.63 7.04
C HIS A 405 7.90 -32.01 5.59
N LEU A 406 8.63 -31.43 4.63
CA LEU A 406 8.50 -31.77 3.21
C LEU A 406 8.92 -33.22 2.95
N TRP A 407 10.04 -33.65 3.52
CA TRP A 407 10.65 -34.96 3.28
C TRP A 407 9.98 -36.07 4.09
N GLY A 408 9.73 -35.84 5.38
CA GLY A 408 9.22 -36.86 6.30
C GLY A 408 7.70 -37.02 6.32
N VAL A 409 6.93 -35.99 5.92
CA VAL A 409 5.46 -36.03 5.91
C VAL A 409 4.90 -35.89 4.49
N GLY A 410 5.68 -35.38 3.54
CA GLY A 410 5.21 -35.15 2.18
C GLY A 410 4.25 -33.96 2.06
N LEU A 411 4.25 -33.03 3.03
CA LEU A 411 3.42 -31.83 2.97
C LEU A 411 3.75 -30.98 1.75
N ARG A 412 2.73 -30.31 1.19
CA ARG A 412 2.96 -29.29 0.16
C ARG A 412 3.68 -28.10 0.78
N ILE A 413 4.52 -27.44 -0.01
CA ILE A 413 5.26 -26.25 0.45
C ILE A 413 4.36 -25.17 1.05
N SER A 414 3.16 -24.96 0.50
CA SER A 414 2.19 -23.98 1.01
C SER A 414 1.67 -24.35 2.40
N GLU A 415 1.50 -25.65 2.68
CA GLU A 415 1.08 -26.16 3.98
C GLU A 415 2.21 -25.95 5.00
N VAL A 416 3.45 -26.32 4.66
CA VAL A 416 4.62 -26.10 5.52
C VAL A 416 4.81 -24.62 5.87
N CYS A 417 4.68 -23.72 4.89
CA CYS A 417 4.79 -22.27 5.10
C CYS A 417 3.66 -21.67 5.95
N THR A 418 2.59 -22.42 6.25
CA THR A 418 1.44 -21.95 7.02
C THR A 418 1.19 -22.74 8.30
N LEU A 419 2.08 -23.68 8.64
CA LEU A 419 2.04 -24.43 9.89
C LEU A 419 2.08 -23.49 11.10
N LYS A 420 1.24 -23.77 12.09
CA LYS A 420 1.16 -23.04 13.36
C LYS A 420 1.65 -23.93 14.50
N GLY A 421 2.17 -23.32 15.57
CA GLY A 421 2.70 -24.07 16.71
C GLY A 421 1.67 -24.97 17.42
N ASN A 422 0.38 -24.66 17.30
CA ASN A 422 -0.71 -25.49 17.83
C ASN A 422 -1.17 -26.61 16.88
N ALA A 423 -0.51 -26.78 15.73
CA ALA A 423 -0.75 -27.91 14.82
C ALA A 423 -0.07 -29.20 15.30
N TYR A 424 0.84 -29.10 16.28
CA TYR A 424 1.55 -30.24 16.84
C TYR A 424 0.89 -30.68 18.14
N TYR A 425 0.66 -31.98 18.27
CA TYR A 425 0.33 -32.62 19.54
C TYR A 425 1.25 -33.82 19.74
N ILE A 426 1.64 -34.06 20.98
CA ILE A 426 2.48 -35.20 21.35
C ILE A 426 1.54 -36.26 21.91
N GLN A 427 1.43 -37.39 21.23
CA GLN A 427 0.66 -38.54 21.69
C GLN A 427 1.61 -39.70 21.97
N GLY A 428 1.66 -40.14 23.23
CA GLY A 428 2.53 -41.24 23.66
C GLY A 428 3.90 -40.80 24.17
N LYS A 429 4.47 -41.65 25.04
CA LYS A 429 5.84 -41.57 25.57
C LYS A 429 6.64 -42.75 25.00
N GLU A 430 6.49 -43.03 23.70
CA GLU A 430 7.16 -44.18 23.08
C GLU A 430 8.59 -43.79 22.69
N TRP A 431 9.49 -43.97 23.66
CA TRP A 431 10.90 -44.17 23.40
C TRP A 431 11.03 -45.55 22.75
N PHE A 432 11.18 -45.62 21.44
CA PHE A 432 11.75 -46.83 20.85
C PHE A 432 13.20 -46.91 21.37
N ASP A 433 13.42 -47.87 22.27
CA ASP A 433 14.73 -48.31 22.70
C ASP A 433 15.52 -48.77 21.46
N GLY A 434 16.37 -47.87 21.00
CA GLY A 434 17.14 -47.96 19.78
C GLY A 434 18.14 -46.82 19.78
N THR A 435 19.06 -46.88 20.74
CA THR A 435 20.22 -46.00 20.86
C THR A 435 20.99 -45.89 19.54
N LYS A 436 20.64 -44.91 18.73
CA LYS A 436 21.59 -44.22 17.85
C LYS A 436 21.65 -42.77 18.28
N GLN A 437 22.48 -42.52 19.28
CA GLN A 437 23.11 -41.21 19.41
C GLN A 437 23.95 -41.02 18.14
N ASP A 438 23.59 -40.05 17.30
CA ASP A 438 24.38 -39.75 16.11
C ASP A 438 25.31 -38.58 16.41
N GLU A 439 26.45 -38.90 17.04
CA GLU A 439 27.53 -37.95 17.32
C GLU A 439 28.03 -37.25 16.04
N LYS A 440 27.81 -37.86 14.87
CA LYS A 440 28.21 -37.30 13.58
C LYS A 440 27.38 -36.07 13.19
N PHE A 441 26.15 -35.96 13.66
CA PHE A 441 25.22 -34.87 13.32
C PHE A 441 24.95 -33.88 14.47
N GLY A 442 25.42 -34.19 15.67
CA GLY A 442 25.22 -33.35 16.85
C GLY A 442 23.76 -33.26 17.32
N ILE A 443 22.94 -34.25 16.96
CA ILE A 443 21.52 -34.31 17.32
C ILE A 443 21.36 -35.15 18.61
N GLY A 444 20.62 -34.62 19.59
CA GLY A 444 20.24 -35.38 20.80
C GLY A 444 20.81 -34.93 22.15
N GLN A 445 21.57 -33.83 22.23
CA GLN A 445 22.11 -33.32 23.52
C GLN A 445 21.25 -32.20 24.17
N ASN A 446 20.19 -31.72 23.52
CA ASN A 446 19.36 -30.59 24.01
C ASN A 446 17.89 -30.94 24.28
N GLY A 447 17.55 -32.21 24.52
CA GLY A 447 16.16 -32.64 24.72
C GLY A 447 15.34 -32.69 23.43
N GLU A 448 16.01 -32.81 22.29
CA GLU A 448 15.41 -32.92 20.96
C GLU A 448 14.81 -34.32 20.74
N ILE A 449 13.69 -34.37 20.01
CA ILE A 449 12.98 -35.61 19.69
C ILE A 449 13.81 -36.40 18.65
N LEU A 450 14.32 -37.57 19.04
CA LEU A 450 15.25 -38.40 18.25
C LEU A 450 14.57 -39.17 17.10
N SER A 451 13.26 -39.31 17.17
CA SER A 451 12.42 -40.01 16.19
C SER A 451 11.03 -39.38 16.26
N VAL A 452 10.60 -38.75 15.17
CA VAL A 452 9.22 -38.30 15.00
C VAL A 452 8.64 -39.14 13.88
N GLN A 453 7.76 -40.07 14.23
CA GLN A 453 6.87 -40.71 13.26
C GLN A 453 5.60 -39.88 13.21
N PHE A 454 5.25 -39.43 12.01
CA PHE A 454 4.04 -38.66 11.79
C PHE A 454 2.94 -39.62 11.37
N GLY A 455 1.88 -39.66 12.16
CA GLY A 455 0.63 -40.34 11.80
C GLY A 455 -0.42 -39.31 11.39
N LEU A 456 -1.24 -39.66 10.40
CA LEU A 456 -2.47 -38.94 10.09
C LEU A 456 -3.56 -39.56 10.96
N TYR A 457 -4.25 -38.75 11.78
CA TYR A 457 -5.26 -39.24 12.72
C TYR A 457 -6.63 -38.62 12.45
N ALA A 458 -7.69 -39.35 12.74
CA ALA A 458 -9.07 -38.90 12.58
C ALA A 458 -9.42 -37.83 13.62
N ALA A 459 -9.86 -36.65 13.18
CA ALA A 459 -10.26 -35.56 14.10
C ALA A 459 -11.61 -35.79 14.80
N GLU A 460 -12.44 -36.66 14.23
CA GLU A 460 -13.76 -37.09 14.69
C GLU A 460 -14.01 -38.53 14.23
N ASP A 461 -15.05 -39.18 14.74
CA ASP A 461 -15.38 -40.57 14.36
C ASP A 461 -15.74 -40.64 12.86
N ILE A 462 -14.91 -41.34 12.07
CA ILE A 462 -15.14 -41.55 10.64
C ILE A 462 -15.82 -42.90 10.46
N THR A 463 -17.14 -42.91 10.25
CA THR A 463 -17.92 -44.13 10.04
C THR A 463 -18.06 -44.43 8.55
N ALA A 464 -17.60 -45.60 8.13
CA ALA A 464 -17.77 -46.12 6.78
C ALA A 464 -19.20 -46.64 6.55
N ALA A 465 -19.59 -46.78 5.28
CA ALA A 465 -20.93 -47.21 4.88
C ALA A 465 -21.28 -48.65 5.31
N ASP A 466 -20.29 -49.47 5.65
CA ASP A 466 -20.44 -50.83 6.19
C ASP A 466 -20.57 -50.86 7.73
N GLY A 467 -20.58 -49.70 8.38
CA GLY A 467 -20.73 -49.56 9.83
C GLY A 467 -19.43 -49.68 10.63
N MET A 468 -18.27 -49.89 9.98
CA MET A 468 -16.98 -49.79 10.65
C MET A 468 -16.61 -48.32 10.87
N ALA A 469 -16.04 -47.98 12.02
CA ALA A 469 -15.63 -46.61 12.33
C ALA A 469 -14.15 -46.55 12.72
N ILE A 470 -13.44 -45.57 12.15
CA ILE A 470 -12.19 -45.09 12.71
C ILE A 470 -12.58 -44.09 13.80
N PRO A 471 -12.33 -44.38 15.08
CA PRO A 471 -12.70 -43.46 16.14
C PRO A 471 -11.86 -42.18 16.04
N LYS A 472 -12.35 -41.12 16.66
CA LYS A 472 -11.56 -39.92 16.93
C LYS A 472 -10.21 -40.31 17.56
N ASP A 473 -9.15 -39.67 17.07
CA ASP A 473 -7.75 -39.94 17.37
C ASP A 473 -7.26 -41.31 16.88
N GLY A 474 -8.04 -41.99 16.04
CA GLY A 474 -7.66 -43.23 15.36
C GLY A 474 -6.68 -42.96 14.21
N LEU A 475 -5.64 -43.79 14.13
CA LEU A 475 -4.59 -43.69 13.10
C LEU A 475 -5.14 -44.11 11.73
N ILE A 476 -5.03 -43.20 10.77
CA ILE A 476 -5.46 -43.39 9.37
C ILE A 476 -4.26 -43.88 8.54
N GLU A 477 -3.10 -43.26 8.70
CA GLU A 477 -1.91 -43.54 7.91
C GLU A 477 -0.65 -43.24 8.74
N ILE A 478 0.40 -44.05 8.60
CA ILE A 478 1.73 -43.79 9.16
C ILE A 478 2.63 -43.39 7.99
N ALA A 479 3.31 -42.25 8.10
CA ALA A 479 4.29 -41.79 7.12
C ALA A 479 5.63 -42.52 7.27
#